data_AF-A0A9E6AI41-F1
#
_entry.id   AF-A0A9E6AI41-F1
#
_cell.length_a   1.000
_cell.length_b   1.000
_cell.length_c   1.000
_cell.angle_alpha   90.00
_cell.angle_beta   90.00
_cell.angle_gamma   90.00
#
_symmetry.space_group_name_H-M   'P 1'
#
loop_
_entity.id
_entity.type
_entity.pdbx_description
1 polymer ?
#
loop_
_entity_poly.entity_id
_entity_poly.type
_entity_poly.pdbx_seq_one_letter_code
_entity_poly.pdbx_strand_id
1 'polypeptide(L)'
;ASYNNHWGVPLTLARMPQDTDSLDINLQVWNYTAGWFQDQTGLDNSTVLLPDDVVQVPYTIINHCRWDRLRNILPALLFNRTFKPFVLNNFEHNNTAANPILYQLA
;
A
#
# COMPACT_ATOMS: atom_id res chain seq x y z
N ALA A 1 -5.15 -30.74 -3.69
CA ALA A 1 -5.84 -29.52 -4.13
C ALA A 1 -5.60 -28.43 -3.09
N SER A 2 -4.78 -27.43 -3.43
CA SER A 2 -4.44 -26.31 -2.54
C SER A 2 -5.62 -25.34 -2.52
N TYR A 3 -6.50 -25.46 -1.51
CA TYR A 3 -7.67 -24.59 -1.40
C TYR A 3 -7.26 -23.15 -1.04
N ASN A 4 -7.36 -22.28 -2.05
CA ASN A 4 -7.72 -20.86 -2.07
C ASN A 4 -7.80 -20.14 -0.72
N ASN A 5 -6.66 -19.76 -0.16
CA ASN A 5 -6.59 -18.69 0.83
C ASN A 5 -5.69 -17.61 0.23
N HIS A 6 -6.26 -16.65 -0.48
CA HIS A 6 -5.49 -15.53 -1.03
C HIS A 6 -5.92 -14.26 -0.30
N TRP A 7 -4.96 -13.65 0.40
CA TRP A 7 -5.14 -12.43 1.17
C TRP A 7 -4.63 -11.25 0.35
N GLY A 8 -5.50 -10.31 0.01
CA GLY A 8 -5.09 -9.04 -0.60
C GLY A 8 -4.75 -8.02 0.48
N VAL A 9 -3.70 -7.22 0.28
CA VAL A 9 -3.46 -6.00 1.07
C VAL A 9 -3.52 -4.80 0.14
N PRO A 10 -4.69 -4.24 -0.14
CA PRO A 10 -4.75 -2.92 -0.71
C PRO A 10 -4.11 -1.92 0.27
N LEU A 11 -3.00 -1.31 -0.14
CA LEU A 11 -2.52 -0.10 0.49
C LEU A 11 -3.13 1.06 -0.29
N THR A 12 -4.17 1.65 0.27
CA THR A 12 -4.81 2.81 -0.34
C THR A 12 -4.09 4.06 0.13
N LEU A 13 -3.67 4.95 -0.78
CA LEU A 13 -3.02 6.20 -0.41
C LEU A 13 -3.87 7.39 -0.85
N ALA A 14 -4.18 8.28 0.09
CA ALA A 14 -4.84 9.55 -0.14
C ALA A 14 -3.98 10.68 0.43
N ARG A 15 -3.79 11.74 -0.34
CA ARG A 15 -3.32 13.03 0.18
C ARG A 15 -4.52 13.97 0.28
N MET A 16 -4.58 14.77 1.34
CA MET A 16 -5.62 15.80 1.50
C MET A 16 -4.92 17.16 1.66
N PRO A 17 -5.28 18.20 0.88
CA PRO A 17 -6.31 18.23 -0.16
C PRO A 17 -5.87 17.57 -1.48
N GLN A 18 -6.85 17.18 -2.31
CA GLN A 18 -6.66 16.58 -3.63
C GLN A 18 -6.39 17.68 -4.66
N ASP A 19 -5.15 18.17 -4.73
CA ASP A 19 -4.66 19.00 -5.84
C ASP A 19 -4.00 18.11 -6.91
N THR A 20 -3.83 18.63 -8.13
CA THR A 20 -3.18 17.89 -9.23
C THR A 20 -1.77 17.41 -8.88
N ASP A 21 -1.08 18.12 -8.01
CA ASP A 21 0.27 17.77 -7.53
C ASP A 21 0.24 16.55 -6.59
N SER A 22 -0.91 16.23 -5.99
CA SER A 22 -1.06 15.11 -5.05
C SER A 22 -0.90 13.74 -5.70
N LEU A 23 -1.19 13.59 -7.00
CA LEU A 23 -0.98 12.32 -7.70
C LEU A 23 0.52 12.01 -7.84
N ASP A 24 1.28 12.95 -8.39
CA ASP A 24 2.72 12.77 -8.64
C ASP A 24 3.49 12.55 -7.34
N ILE A 25 3.16 13.30 -6.29
CA ILE A 25 3.77 13.12 -4.96
C ILE A 25 3.43 11.73 -4.41
N ASN A 26 2.16 11.32 -4.43
CA ASN A 26 1.78 10.01 -3.90
C ASN A 26 2.41 8.87 -4.70
N LEU A 27 2.56 9.00 -6.01
CA LEU A 27 3.29 8.04 -6.85
C LEU A 27 4.79 7.99 -6.50
N GLN A 28 5.45 9.12 -6.30
CA GLN A 28 6.87 9.16 -5.91
C GLN A 28 7.11 8.51 -4.55
N VAL A 29 6.28 8.88 -3.58
CA VAL A 29 6.34 8.35 -2.21
C VAL A 29 6.01 6.86 -2.19
N TRP A 30 5.02 6.43 -2.97
CA TRP A 30 4.71 5.02 -3.15
C TRP A 30 5.89 4.28 -3.79
N ASN A 31 6.43 4.75 -4.91
CA ASN A 31 7.56 4.09 -5.59
C ASN A 31 8.77 3.93 -4.65
N TYR A 32 9.09 4.97 -3.88
CA TYR A 32 10.20 4.95 -2.94
C TYR A 32 9.98 3.94 -1.80
N THR A 33 8.79 3.93 -1.20
CA THR A 33 8.47 3.03 -0.08
C THR A 33 8.17 1.59 -0.54
N ALA A 34 7.66 1.40 -1.75
CA ALA A 34 7.35 0.09 -2.33
C ALA A 34 8.62 -0.73 -2.59
N GLY A 35 9.70 -0.10 -3.08
CA GLY A 35 10.99 -0.79 -3.29
C GLY A 35 11.56 -1.35 -1.98
N TRP A 36 11.53 -0.55 -0.92
CA TRP A 36 11.91 -1.02 0.42
C TRP A 36 10.97 -2.11 0.93
N PHE A 37 9.66 -1.95 0.75
CA PHE A 37 8.69 -2.94 1.23
C PHE A 37 8.85 -4.29 0.52
N GLN A 38 9.12 -4.28 -0.78
CA GLN A 38 9.44 -5.46 -1.58
C GLN A 38 10.71 -6.15 -1.06
N ASP A 39 11.80 -5.41 -0.85
CA ASP A 39 13.05 -5.96 -0.31
C ASP A 39 12.85 -6.62 1.07
N GLN A 40 12.07 -5.98 1.95
CA GLN A 40 11.90 -6.43 3.34
C GLN A 40 10.87 -7.54 3.54
N THR A 41 9.93 -7.71 2.61
CA THR A 41 8.82 -8.66 2.73
C THR A 41 8.87 -9.79 1.70
N GLY A 42 9.63 -9.60 0.61
CA GLY A 42 9.63 -10.50 -0.54
C GLY A 42 8.38 -10.37 -1.42
N LEU A 43 7.66 -9.25 -1.35
CA LEU A 43 6.47 -9.02 -2.18
C LEU A 43 6.84 -9.03 -3.66
N ASP A 44 6.25 -9.92 -4.44
CA ASP A 44 6.54 -10.11 -5.87
C ASP A 44 5.35 -9.75 -6.78
N ASN A 45 4.22 -9.39 -6.19
CA ASN A 45 2.96 -9.15 -6.91
C ASN A 45 2.28 -7.87 -6.37
N SER A 46 2.60 -6.73 -6.95
CA SER A 46 1.98 -5.45 -6.59
C SER A 46 1.59 -4.69 -7.85
N THR A 47 0.44 -4.03 -7.84
CA THR A 47 -0.03 -3.21 -8.97
C THR A 47 -0.66 -1.93 -8.42
N VAL A 48 -0.23 -0.79 -8.94
CA VAL A 48 -0.87 0.51 -8.64
C VAL A 48 -1.99 0.75 -9.62
N LEU A 49 -3.13 1.16 -9.10
CA LEU A 49 -4.34 1.52 -9.82
C LEU A 49 -4.63 3.00 -9.59
N LEU A 50 -5.08 3.66 -10.65
CA LEU A 50 -5.61 5.02 -10.59
C LEU A 50 -7.14 4.92 -10.63
N PRO A 51 -7.87 5.58 -9.72
CA PRO A 51 -9.32 5.61 -9.80
C PRO A 51 -9.79 6.38 -11.05
N ASP A 52 -10.76 5.82 -11.76
CA ASP A 52 -11.35 6.45 -12.96
C ASP A 52 -12.19 7.70 -12.60
N ASP A 53 -12.76 7.72 -11.40
CA ASP A 53 -13.60 8.82 -10.90
C ASP A 53 -13.04 9.37 -9.58
N VAL A 54 -12.15 10.36 -9.72
CA VAL A 54 -11.56 11.10 -8.60
C VAL A 54 -12.56 11.97 -7.85
N VAL A 55 -13.77 12.18 -8.39
CA VAL A 55 -14.83 12.97 -7.75
C VAL A 55 -15.62 12.10 -6.76
N GLN A 56 -15.81 10.82 -7.08
CA GLN A 56 -16.52 9.86 -6.22
C GLN A 56 -15.61 9.12 -5.25
N VAL A 57 -14.32 8.99 -5.58
CA VAL A 57 -13.35 8.20 -4.82
C VAL A 57 -12.29 9.13 -4.20
N PRO A 58 -12.20 9.24 -2.86
CA PRO A 58 -11.31 10.19 -2.20
C PRO A 58 -9.83 9.74 -2.17
N TYR A 59 -9.38 8.96 -3.16
CA TYR A 59 -8.05 8.36 -3.23
C TYR A 59 -7.37 8.77 -4.55
N THR A 60 -6.08 9.11 -4.51
CA THR A 60 -5.34 9.39 -5.76
C THR A 60 -4.74 8.12 -6.36
N ILE A 61 -4.32 7.18 -5.51
CA ILE A 61 -3.77 5.88 -5.92
C ILE A 61 -4.23 4.75 -5.00
N ILE A 62 -4.39 3.56 -5.59
CA ILE A 62 -4.71 2.33 -4.88
C ILE A 62 -3.65 1.30 -5.24
N ASN A 63 -2.80 0.89 -4.29
CA ASN A 63 -1.93 -0.24 -4.51
C ASN A 63 -2.68 -1.53 -4.18
N HIS A 64 -2.67 -2.50 -5.08
CA HIS A 64 -3.23 -3.83 -4.89
C HIS A 64 -2.10 -4.88 -4.90
N CYS A 65 -2.00 -5.67 -3.83
CA CYS A 65 -1.06 -6.77 -3.75
C CYS A 65 -1.67 -7.97 -3.01
N ARG A 66 -1.04 -9.14 -3.11
CA ARG A 66 -1.49 -10.38 -2.47
C ARG A 66 -0.39 -11.08 -1.69
N TRP A 67 -0.83 -11.77 -0.63
CA TRP A 67 -0.10 -12.82 0.08
C TRP A 67 -0.93 -14.09 0.12
N ASP A 68 -0.27 -15.24 0.02
CA ASP A 68 -0.97 -16.52 0.17
C ASP A 68 -1.42 -16.78 1.61
N ARG A 69 -0.78 -16.16 2.60
CA ARG A 69 -1.14 -16.34 4.01
C ARG A 69 -0.83 -15.09 4.81
N LEU A 70 -1.73 -14.68 5.71
CA LEU A 70 -1.49 -13.54 6.61
C LEU A 70 -0.19 -13.67 7.41
N ARG A 71 0.15 -14.88 7.84
CA ARG A 71 1.41 -15.13 8.57
C ARG A 71 2.67 -14.82 7.78
N ASN A 72 2.58 -14.69 6.46
CA ASN A 72 3.72 -14.31 5.61
C ASN A 72 4.03 -12.81 5.71
N ILE A 73 3.06 -11.98 6.11
CA ILE A 73 3.21 -10.52 6.13
C ILE A 73 3.07 -9.90 7.53
N LEU A 74 2.22 -10.47 8.40
CA LEU A 74 1.97 -9.93 9.74
C LEU A 74 3.23 -9.74 10.58
N PRO A 75 4.22 -10.66 10.59
CA PRO A 75 5.45 -10.44 11.36
C PRO A 75 6.23 -9.20 10.90
N ALA A 76 6.28 -8.95 9.59
CA ALA A 76 6.95 -7.76 9.06
C ALA A 76 6.20 -6.47 9.44
N LEU A 77 4.87 -6.48 9.40
CA LEU A 77 4.06 -5.30 9.79
C LEU A 77 4.12 -4.99 11.29
N LEU A 78 4.16 -6.04 12.14
CA LEU A 78 4.07 -5.89 13.59
C LEU A 78 5.43 -5.74 14.28
N PHE A 79 6.46 -6.43 13.77
CA PHE A 79 7.74 -6.57 14.48
C PHE A 79 8.94 -6.00 13.73
N ASN A 80 8.82 -5.63 12.45
CA ASN A 80 9.91 -4.96 11.76
C ASN A 80 10.09 -3.54 12.34
N ARG A 81 11.22 -3.34 13.03
CA ARG A 81 11.54 -2.09 13.72
C ARG A 81 11.71 -0.91 12.76
N THR A 82 12.06 -1.17 11.50
CA THR A 82 12.27 -0.13 10.50
C THR A 82 11.05 0.15 9.64
N PHE A 83 9.98 -0.67 9.72
CA PHE A 83 8.75 -0.44 8.95
C PHE A 83 8.12 0.92 9.22
N LYS A 84 7.84 1.24 10.48
CA LYS A 84 7.26 2.54 10.85
C LYS A 84 8.14 3.72 10.46
N PRO A 85 9.42 3.80 10.90
CA PRO A 85 10.25 4.96 10.61
C PRO A 85 10.64 5.08 9.12
N PHE A 86 10.52 4.03 8.33
CA PHE A 86 10.73 4.11 6.89
C PHE A 86 9.44 4.44 6.14
N VAL A 87 8.40 3.61 6.25
CA VAL A 87 7.19 3.74 5.43
C VAL A 87 6.28 4.86 5.94
N LEU A 88 5.89 4.80 7.22
CA LEU A 88 4.91 5.74 7.76
C LEU A 88 5.46 7.16 7.88
N ASN A 89 6.75 7.31 8.23
CA ASN A 89 7.36 8.63 8.24
C ASN A 89 7.43 9.23 6.84
N ASN A 90 7.78 8.47 5.80
CA ASN A 90 7.78 9.00 4.44
C ASN A 90 6.36 9.41 4.00
N PHE A 91 5.34 8.69 4.42
CA PHE A 91 3.94 9.09 4.19
C PHE A 91 3.60 10.40 4.90
N GLU A 92 3.91 10.50 6.20
CA GLU A 92 3.68 11.70 7.00
C GLU A 92 4.42 12.93 6.45
N HIS A 93 5.70 12.80 6.11
CA HIS A 93 6.51 13.91 5.56
C HIS A 93 5.98 14.44 4.23
N ASN A 94 5.24 13.61 3.49
CA ASN A 94 4.67 13.97 2.20
C ASN A 94 3.15 14.22 2.27
N ASN A 95 2.59 14.37 3.48
CA ASN A 95 1.15 14.55 3.70
C ASN A 95 0.29 13.45 3.02
N THR A 96 0.85 12.26 2.87
CA THR A 96 0.19 11.09 2.32
C THR A 96 -0.38 10.27 3.48
N ALA A 97 -1.67 9.99 3.46
CA ALA A 97 -2.31 9.08 4.39
C ALA A 97 -2.53 7.72 3.74
N ALA A 98 -2.20 6.65 4.47
CA ALA A 98 -2.44 5.28 4.02
C ALA A 98 -3.63 4.66 4.76
N ASN A 99 -4.51 3.97 4.04
CA ASN A 99 -5.55 3.13 4.59
C ASN A 99 -5.36 1.68 4.09
N PRO A 100 -4.51 0.88 4.77
CA PRO A 100 -4.33 -0.51 4.43
C PRO A 100 -5.56 -1.32 4.82
N ILE A 101 -6.16 -2.02 3.87
CA ILE A 101 -7.25 -2.97 4.12
C ILE A 101 -6.71 -4.36 3.83
N LEU A 102 -6.98 -5.34 4.69
CA LEU A 102 -6.71 -6.75 4.42
C LEU A 102 -8.02 -7.44 4.08
N TYR A 103 -8.08 -8.15 2.96
CA TYR A 103 -9.26 -8.91 2.58
C TYR A 103 -8.92 -10.30 2.07
N GLN A 104 -9.88 -11.21 2.18
CA GLN A 104 -9.82 -12.55 1.60
C GLN A 104 -10.79 -12.64 0.42
N LEU A 105 -10.34 -13.22 -0.69
CA LEU A 105 -11.22 -13.53 -1.81
C LEU A 105 -12.07 -14.77 -1.48
N ALA A 106 -13.36 -14.72 -1.83
CA ALA A 106 -14.33 -15.80 -1.65
C ALA A 106 -14.08 -16.96 -2.63
#